data_AF-A0A8J3AM07-F1
#
_entry.id   AF-A0A8J3AM07-F1
#
_cell.length_a   1.000
_cell.length_b   1.000
_cell.length_c   1.000
_cell.angle_alpha   90.00
_cell.angle_beta   90.00
_cell.angle_gamma   90.00
#
_symmetry.space_group_name_H-M   'P 1'
#
loop_
_entity.id
_entity.type
_entity.pdbx_description
1 polymer ?
#
loop_
_entity_poly.entity_id
_entity_poly.type
_entity_poly.pdbx_seq_one_letter_code
_entity_poly.pdbx_strand_id
1 'polypeptide(L)'
;MDKQFALHIANQIDDWMKSNQSLYEIQKIETNLNTLMNFQQWANGKPVIAAYHLQKIEEENYYLLLIDWHRNDQFYLVIYVGNKSTTAAEIREVKNMNGKDHLVWKYNPLKRDGKNAERKAYFKQVFGSLFVEIPLPETKENVEVFFQQIYQLCRNRHKADRITDVFDFK
;
A
#
# COMPACT_ATOMS: atom_id res chain seq x y z
N MET A 1 -8.96 8.63 3.52
CA MET A 1 -10.08 8.13 2.73
C MET A 1 -11.24 7.96 3.68
N ASP A 2 -12.45 8.14 3.17
CA ASP A 2 -13.62 7.85 3.98
C ASP A 2 -13.72 6.35 4.27
N LYS A 3 -14.36 6.02 5.39
CA LYS A 3 -14.55 4.64 5.84
C LYS A 3 -15.23 3.76 4.78
N GLN A 4 -16.12 4.32 3.97
CA GLN A 4 -16.83 3.60 2.91
C GLN A 4 -15.88 3.06 1.83
N PHE A 5 -14.85 3.82 1.43
CA PHE A 5 -13.83 3.33 0.50
C PHE A 5 -13.02 2.20 1.12
N ALA A 6 -12.63 2.33 2.39
CA ALA A 6 -11.92 1.28 3.11
C ALA A 6 -12.74 -0.02 3.17
N LEU A 7 -14.03 0.09 3.50
CA LEU A 7 -14.96 -1.05 3.49
C LEU A 7 -15.13 -1.66 2.11
N HIS A 8 -15.27 -0.82 1.07
CA HIS A 8 -15.41 -1.29 -0.30
C HIS A 8 -14.19 -2.12 -0.74
N ILE A 9 -12.97 -1.62 -0.51
CA ILE A 9 -11.74 -2.35 -0.83
C ILE A 9 -11.70 -3.68 -0.06
N ALA A 10 -11.98 -3.67 1.24
CA ALA A 10 -11.99 -4.88 2.07
C ALA A 10 -12.98 -5.92 1.55
N ASN A 11 -14.20 -5.49 1.20
CA ASN A 11 -15.24 -6.38 0.68
C ASN A 11 -14.83 -7.01 -0.66
N GLN A 12 -14.25 -6.24 -1.59
CA GLN A 12 -13.80 -6.81 -2.87
C GLN A 12 -12.68 -7.83 -2.67
N ILE A 13 -11.74 -7.56 -1.76
CA ILE A 13 -10.68 -8.52 -1.41
C ILE A 13 -11.27 -9.78 -0.78
N ASP A 14 -12.17 -9.64 0.20
CA ASP A 14 -12.83 -10.75 0.87
C ASP A 14 -13.65 -11.62 -0.11
N ASP A 15 -14.31 -11.00 -1.09
CA ASP A 15 -15.07 -11.70 -2.12
C ASP A 15 -14.16 -12.41 -3.13
N TRP A 16 -13.05 -11.79 -3.51
CA TRP A 16 -12.03 -12.39 -4.36
C TRP A 16 -11.40 -13.62 -3.71
N MET A 17 -11.12 -13.57 -2.41
CA MET A 17 -10.57 -14.67 -1.62
C MET A 17 -11.39 -15.96 -1.69
N LYS A 18 -12.72 -15.86 -1.86
CA LYS A 18 -13.63 -17.02 -1.90
C LYS A 18 -13.50 -17.84 -3.18
N SER A 19 -12.97 -17.28 -4.26
CA SER A 19 -12.92 -17.91 -5.59
C SER A 19 -11.52 -18.02 -6.17
N ASN A 20 -10.48 -17.93 -5.32
CA ASN A 20 -9.11 -17.72 -5.75
C ASN A 20 -8.51 -18.91 -6.56
N GLN A 21 -8.10 -18.63 -7.80
CA GLN A 21 -7.19 -19.45 -8.63
C GLN A 21 -6.06 -18.56 -9.19
N SER A 22 -5.39 -17.83 -8.31
CA SER A 22 -4.39 -16.83 -8.65
C SER A 22 -2.97 -17.22 -8.24
N LEU A 23 -2.00 -16.45 -8.74
CA LEU A 23 -0.61 -16.46 -8.28
C LEU A 23 -0.41 -15.69 -6.97
N TYR A 24 -1.41 -14.90 -6.54
CA TYR A 24 -1.39 -14.23 -5.25
C TYR A 24 -1.95 -15.16 -4.16
N GLU A 25 -1.18 -15.31 -3.09
CA GLU A 25 -1.68 -15.85 -1.83
C GLU A 25 -2.04 -14.69 -0.91
N ILE A 26 -3.24 -14.72 -0.34
CA ILE A 26 -3.68 -13.72 0.62
C ILE A 26 -4.34 -14.37 1.82
N GLN A 27 -4.02 -13.87 3.00
CA GLN A 27 -4.57 -14.32 4.26
C GLN A 27 -5.11 -13.11 5.01
N LYS A 28 -6.36 -13.18 5.46
CA LYS A 28 -6.94 -12.14 6.31
C LYS A 28 -6.41 -12.32 7.73
N ILE A 29 -5.91 -11.24 8.32
CA ILE A 29 -5.38 -11.25 9.67
C ILE A 29 -6.55 -11.09 10.64
N GLU A 30 -6.58 -11.94 11.66
CA GLU A 30 -7.59 -11.85 12.71
C GLU A 30 -7.47 -10.53 13.48
N THR A 31 -8.63 -9.96 13.80
CA THR A 31 -8.72 -8.73 14.59
C THR A 31 -9.55 -8.99 15.83
N ASN A 32 -9.22 -8.31 16.92
CA ASN A 32 -10.00 -8.36 18.16
C ASN A 32 -10.64 -6.99 18.36
N LEU A 33 -11.97 -6.93 18.47
CA LEU A 33 -12.75 -5.69 18.58
C LEU A 33 -12.37 -4.65 17.49
N ASN A 34 -12.19 -5.12 16.24
CA ASN A 34 -11.75 -4.29 15.11
C ASN A 34 -10.41 -3.58 15.37
N THR A 35 -9.48 -4.22 16.08
CA THR A 35 -8.12 -3.74 16.27
C THR A 35 -7.10 -4.85 16.03
N LEU A 36 -5.90 -4.47 15.61
CA LEU A 36 -4.75 -5.38 15.57
C LEU A 36 -4.07 -5.43 16.94
N MET A 37 -3.75 -6.65 17.37
CA MET A 37 -2.99 -6.93 18.59
C MET A 37 -1.70 -7.65 18.19
N ASN A 38 -0.60 -7.34 18.85
CA ASN A 38 0.71 -7.99 18.61
C ASN A 38 1.21 -7.95 17.15
N PHE A 39 0.86 -6.91 16.38
CA PHE A 39 1.28 -6.74 14.99
C PHE A 39 2.55 -5.86 14.88
N GLN A 40 2.36 -4.54 14.84
CA GLN A 40 3.43 -3.52 14.81
C GLN A 40 3.05 -2.45 15.82
N GLN A 41 4.02 -1.94 16.59
CA GLN A 41 3.76 -1.00 17.69
C GLN A 41 2.89 0.19 17.24
N TRP A 42 3.15 0.70 16.04
CA TRP A 42 2.42 1.84 15.48
C TRP A 42 1.01 1.50 14.99
N ALA A 43 0.70 0.23 14.71
CA ALA A 43 -0.63 -0.20 14.28
C ALA A 43 -1.50 -0.73 15.44
N ASN A 44 -0.86 -1.22 16.52
CA ASN A 44 -1.56 -1.89 17.61
C ASN A 44 -2.62 -1.01 18.28
N GLY A 45 -3.80 -1.61 18.52
CA GLY A 45 -4.93 -0.98 19.19
C GLY A 45 -5.58 0.18 18.43
N LYS A 46 -5.22 0.41 17.15
CA LYS A 46 -5.92 1.36 16.27
C LYS A 46 -7.11 0.67 15.60
N PRO A 47 -8.23 1.39 15.37
CA PRO A 47 -9.36 0.84 14.62
C PRO A 47 -8.94 0.41 13.21
N VAL A 48 -9.27 -0.82 12.83
CA VAL A 48 -8.97 -1.41 11.54
C VAL A 48 -10.25 -1.98 10.93
N ILE A 49 -10.45 -1.75 9.64
CA ILE A 49 -11.53 -2.37 8.86
C ILE A 49 -11.14 -3.81 8.50
N ALA A 50 -9.95 -3.96 7.95
CA ALA A 50 -9.37 -5.24 7.61
C ALA A 50 -7.85 -5.12 7.52
N ALA A 51 -7.20 -6.25 7.74
CA ALA A 51 -5.77 -6.41 7.58
C ALA A 51 -5.51 -7.71 6.81
N TYR A 52 -4.59 -7.66 5.86
CA TYR A 52 -4.27 -8.78 4.99
C TYR A 52 -2.76 -9.00 4.94
N HIS A 53 -2.34 -10.25 4.90
CA HIS A 53 -1.00 -10.66 4.49
C HIS A 53 -1.06 -11.08 3.03
N LEU A 54 -0.38 -10.34 2.16
CA LEU A 54 -0.34 -10.53 0.72
C LEU A 54 1.03 -11.06 0.29
N GLN A 55 1.03 -12.16 -0.45
CA GLN A 55 2.22 -12.84 -0.92
C GLN A 55 2.10 -13.17 -2.39
N LYS A 56 3.24 -13.20 -3.07
CA LYS A 56 3.39 -13.63 -4.46
C LYS A 56 4.76 -14.27 -4.61
N ILE A 57 4.84 -15.38 -5.33
CA ILE A 57 6.09 -16.09 -5.59
C ILE A 57 7.14 -15.12 -6.17
N GLU A 58 8.38 -15.23 -5.67
CA GLU A 58 9.54 -14.41 -6.06
C GLU A 58 9.42 -12.90 -5.77
N GLU A 59 8.39 -12.47 -5.04
CA GLU A 59 8.20 -11.07 -4.69
C GLU A 59 8.21 -10.87 -3.17
N GLU A 60 8.42 -9.61 -2.76
CA GLU A 60 8.38 -9.23 -1.36
C GLU A 60 6.96 -9.40 -0.79
N ASN A 61 6.84 -9.92 0.43
CA ASN A 61 5.54 -10.03 1.10
C ASN A 61 5.12 -8.67 1.63
N TYR A 62 3.83 -8.39 1.63
CA TYR A 62 3.28 -7.16 2.18
C TYR A 62 2.15 -7.42 3.15
N TYR A 63 2.01 -6.55 4.15
CA TYR A 63 0.78 -6.44 4.92
C TYR A 63 0.01 -5.22 4.45
N LEU A 64 -1.28 -5.41 4.13
CA LEU A 64 -2.20 -4.35 3.73
C LEU A 64 -3.15 -4.05 4.89
N LEU A 65 -3.08 -2.84 5.45
CA LEU A 65 -3.93 -2.42 6.55
C LEU A 65 -4.89 -1.32 6.09
N LEU A 66 -6.18 -1.58 6.18
CA LEU A 66 -7.24 -0.59 6.00
C LEU A 66 -7.62 -0.02 7.37
N ILE A 67 -6.89 1.01 7.81
CA ILE A 67 -6.75 1.38 9.23
C ILE A 67 -7.00 2.87 9.46
N ASP A 68 -7.63 3.23 10.60
CA ASP A 68 -7.67 4.60 11.09
C ASP A 68 -6.30 4.95 11.70
N TRP A 69 -5.39 5.35 10.82
CA TRP A 69 -3.97 5.46 11.12
C TRP A 69 -3.65 6.53 12.16
N HIS A 70 -4.42 7.63 12.19
CA HIS A 70 -4.20 8.74 13.12
C HIS A 70 -5.31 8.91 14.16
N ARG A 71 -6.26 7.96 14.27
CA ARG A 71 -7.37 7.98 15.25
C ARG A 71 -8.25 9.23 15.10
N ASN A 72 -8.57 9.56 13.86
CA ASN A 72 -9.33 10.76 13.51
C ASN A 72 -10.46 10.46 12.52
N ASP A 73 -10.95 9.21 12.50
CA ASP A 73 -11.97 8.71 11.59
C ASP A 73 -11.60 8.88 10.10
N GLN A 74 -10.30 8.97 9.81
CA GLN A 74 -9.76 8.99 8.46
C GLN A 74 -8.96 7.73 8.21
N PHE A 75 -9.45 6.92 7.29
CA PHE A 75 -8.84 5.64 6.99
C PHE A 75 -7.71 5.80 5.98
N TYR A 76 -6.75 4.88 6.06
CA TYR A 76 -5.57 4.76 5.22
C TYR A 76 -5.49 3.34 4.69
N LEU A 77 -4.92 3.18 3.50
CA LEU A 77 -4.23 1.95 3.14
C LEU A 77 -2.77 2.11 3.57
N VAL A 78 -2.38 1.42 4.64
CA VAL A 78 -1.00 1.36 5.11
C VAL A 78 -0.41 0.02 4.68
N ILE A 79 0.73 0.08 4.00
CA ILE A 79 1.41 -1.08 3.45
C ILE A 79 2.70 -1.30 4.22
N TYR A 80 2.85 -2.43 4.90
CA TYR A 80 4.10 -2.83 5.54
C TYR A 80 4.83 -3.86 4.69
N VAL A 81 6.16 -3.81 4.72
CA VAL A 81 6.99 -4.86 4.15
C VAL A 81 7.02 -6.05 5.12
N GLY A 82 6.77 -7.27 4.65
CA GLY A 82 6.53 -8.44 5.50
C GLY A 82 7.66 -8.79 6.46
N ASN A 83 8.91 -8.50 6.09
CA ASN A 83 10.10 -8.76 6.92
C ASN A 83 10.62 -7.54 7.70
N LYS A 84 9.96 -6.39 7.64
CA LYS A 84 10.45 -5.13 8.24
C LYS A 84 9.35 -4.41 9.01
N SER A 85 9.76 -3.66 10.03
CA SER A 85 8.89 -2.75 10.78
C SER A 85 8.63 -1.41 10.05
N THR A 86 8.83 -1.36 8.73
CA THR A 86 8.75 -0.13 7.94
C THR A 86 7.60 -0.17 6.94
N THR A 87 6.90 0.96 6.80
CA THR A 87 5.86 1.11 5.78
C THR A 87 6.50 1.25 4.39
N ALA A 88 5.97 0.51 3.42
CA ALA A 88 6.23 0.63 1.98
C ALA A 88 5.36 1.73 1.33
N ALA A 89 4.17 2.00 1.85
CA ALA A 89 3.38 3.17 1.48
C ALA A 89 2.32 3.47 2.55
N GLU A 90 1.90 4.72 2.60
CA GLU A 90 0.76 5.19 3.40
C GLU A 90 -0.11 6.02 2.46
N ILE A 91 -1.32 5.54 2.16
CA ILE A 91 -2.20 6.15 1.16
C ILE A 91 -3.51 6.52 1.83
N ARG A 92 -3.82 7.81 1.88
CA ARG A 92 -5.08 8.34 2.40
C ARG A 92 -5.98 8.88 1.29
N GLU A 93 -5.38 9.48 0.28
CA GLU A 93 -6.11 10.28 -0.71
C GLU A 93 -6.83 9.36 -1.69
N VAL A 94 -8.12 9.64 -1.89
CA VAL A 94 -8.92 9.05 -2.96
C VAL A 94 -9.41 10.19 -3.85
N LYS A 95 -9.29 10.03 -5.16
CA LYS A 95 -9.75 10.99 -6.16
C LYS A 95 -10.60 10.29 -7.20
N ASN A 96 -11.71 10.91 -7.57
CA ASN A 96 -12.49 10.49 -8.73
C ASN A 96 -11.84 11.05 -10.00
N MET A 97 -11.51 10.17 -10.93
CA MET A 97 -10.91 10.50 -12.23
C MET A 97 -11.70 9.77 -13.31
N ASN A 98 -12.36 10.54 -14.19
CA ASN A 98 -13.19 10.00 -15.27
C ASN A 98 -14.25 9.00 -14.79
N GLY A 99 -14.90 9.28 -13.65
CA GLY A 99 -15.94 8.43 -13.08
C GLY A 99 -15.44 7.22 -12.29
N LYS A 100 -14.11 7.07 -12.12
CA LYS A 100 -13.51 5.98 -11.35
C LYS A 100 -12.71 6.52 -10.17
N ASP A 101 -12.87 5.90 -9.00
CA ASP A 101 -12.14 6.29 -7.80
C ASP A 101 -10.75 5.65 -7.78
N HIS A 102 -9.74 6.46 -7.45
CA HIS A 102 -8.34 6.05 -7.41
C HIS A 102 -7.74 6.42 -6.06
N LEU A 103 -6.97 5.50 -5.48
CA LEU A 103 -5.97 5.82 -4.46
C LEU A 103 -4.87 6.66 -5.10
N VAL A 104 -4.50 7.77 -4.44
CA VAL A 104 -3.45 8.65 -4.90
C VAL A 104 -2.33 8.71 -3.87
N TRP A 105 -1.16 8.24 -4.28
CA TRP A 105 0.03 8.28 -3.45
C TRP A 105 1.08 9.21 -4.05
N LYS A 106 1.76 9.97 -3.20
CA LYS A 106 2.84 10.88 -3.61
C LYS A 106 4.18 10.38 -3.11
N TYR A 107 5.14 10.22 -4.01
CA TYR A 107 6.51 9.95 -3.64
C TYR A 107 7.13 11.16 -2.92
N ASN A 108 7.45 10.96 -1.65
CA ASN A 108 8.08 11.97 -0.81
C ASN A 108 9.15 11.34 0.09
N PRO A 109 10.37 11.09 -0.42
CA PRO A 109 11.45 10.54 0.39
C PRO A 109 11.80 11.50 1.54
N LEU A 110 11.99 10.93 2.74
CA LEU A 110 12.26 11.66 3.99
C LEU A 110 13.63 11.31 4.60
N LYS A 111 14.55 10.76 3.81
CA LYS A 111 15.89 10.40 4.28
C LYS A 111 16.68 11.67 4.65
N ARG A 112 17.48 11.60 5.72
CA ARG A 112 18.28 12.73 6.23
C ARG A 112 19.72 12.71 5.69
N ASP A 113 19.87 12.42 4.40
CA ASP A 113 21.17 12.29 3.72
C ASP A 113 21.42 13.37 2.66
N GLY A 114 20.51 14.33 2.50
CA GLY A 114 20.60 15.40 1.51
C GLY A 114 20.26 14.99 0.08
N LYS A 115 20.04 13.70 -0.20
CA LYS A 115 19.87 13.19 -1.58
C LYS A 115 18.40 13.02 -2.01
N ASN A 116 17.44 13.59 -1.28
CA ASN A 116 16.02 13.47 -1.61
C ASN A 116 15.64 14.14 -2.94
N ALA A 117 16.34 15.19 -3.35
CA ALA A 117 16.12 15.85 -4.64
C ALA A 117 16.45 14.91 -5.81
N GLU A 118 17.59 14.22 -5.75
CA GLU A 118 18.01 13.22 -6.74
C GLU A 118 17.00 12.06 -6.83
N ARG A 119 16.57 11.53 -5.69
CA ARG A 119 15.55 10.48 -5.63
C ARG A 119 14.24 10.91 -6.30
N LYS A 120 13.78 12.14 -6.03
CA LYS A 120 12.56 12.69 -6.66
C LYS A 120 12.74 12.87 -8.16
N ALA A 121 13.88 13.40 -8.60
CA ALA A 121 14.20 13.55 -10.02
C ALA A 121 14.20 12.20 -10.74
N TYR A 122 14.89 11.20 -10.18
CA TYR A 122 14.90 9.83 -10.69
C TYR A 122 13.49 9.24 -10.77
N PHE A 123 12.72 9.30 -9.69
CA PHE A 123 11.37 8.74 -9.65
C PHE A 123 10.50 9.35 -10.74
N LYS A 124 10.51 10.69 -10.88
CA LYS A 124 9.74 11.39 -11.91
C LYS A 124 10.23 11.05 -13.32
N GLN A 125 11.55 10.96 -13.54
CA GLN A 125 12.11 10.65 -14.85
C GLN A 125 11.77 9.23 -15.30
N VAL A 126 11.86 8.25 -14.40
CA VAL A 126 11.68 6.83 -14.73
C VAL A 126 10.21 6.42 -14.71
N PHE A 127 9.41 6.99 -13.82
CA PHE A 127 7.99 6.61 -13.63
C PHE A 127 7.00 7.70 -14.07
N GLY A 128 7.48 8.77 -14.71
CA GLY A 128 6.68 9.83 -15.34
C GLY A 128 6.12 10.89 -14.37
N SER A 129 5.72 10.49 -13.17
CA SER A 129 5.11 11.38 -12.18
C SER A 129 5.62 11.09 -10.77
N LEU A 130 5.53 12.08 -9.89
CA LEU A 130 5.69 11.86 -8.44
C LEU A 130 4.42 11.32 -7.79
N PHE A 131 3.30 11.33 -8.51
CA PHE A 131 2.03 10.76 -8.07
C PHE A 131 1.84 9.39 -8.73
N VAL A 132 1.38 8.44 -7.94
CA VAL A 132 0.96 7.11 -8.38
C VAL A 132 -0.53 7.02 -8.11
N GLU A 133 -1.27 6.66 -9.15
CA GLU A 133 -2.72 6.53 -9.13
C GLU A 133 -3.06 5.04 -9.26
N ILE A 134 -3.83 4.52 -8.32
CA ILE A 134 -4.21 3.11 -8.26
C ILE A 134 -5.73 3.05 -8.26
N PRO A 135 -6.40 2.60 -9.34
CA PRO A 135 -7.84 2.44 -9.36
C PRO A 135 -8.30 1.53 -8.22
N LEU A 136 -9.37 1.92 -7.53
CA LEU A 136 -10.02 1.03 -6.59
C LEU A 136 -10.59 -0.18 -7.35
N PRO A 137 -10.52 -1.40 -6.80
CA PRO A 137 -11.19 -2.53 -7.40
C PRO A 137 -12.71 -2.29 -7.30
N GLU A 138 -13.39 -2.09 -8.43
CA GLU A 138 -14.86 -1.90 -8.45
C GLU A 138 -15.59 -3.21 -8.17
N THR A 139 -15.00 -4.33 -8.61
CA THR A 139 -15.47 -5.69 -8.38
C THR A 139 -14.30 -6.60 -7.98
N LYS A 140 -14.63 -7.79 -7.48
CA LYS A 140 -13.64 -8.82 -7.12
C LYS A 140 -12.72 -9.19 -8.29
N GLU A 141 -13.20 -9.13 -9.54
CA GLU A 141 -12.41 -9.43 -10.74
C GLU A 141 -11.28 -8.41 -10.97
N ASN A 142 -11.34 -7.23 -10.35
CA ASN A 142 -10.30 -6.20 -10.47
C ASN A 142 -9.24 -6.27 -9.35
N VAL A 143 -9.39 -7.16 -8.37
CA VAL A 143 -8.50 -7.23 -7.21
C VAL A 143 -7.07 -7.62 -7.58
N GLU A 144 -6.88 -8.51 -8.57
CA GLU A 144 -5.52 -8.87 -9.00
C GLU A 144 -4.77 -7.70 -9.64
N VAL A 145 -5.46 -6.90 -10.45
CA VAL A 145 -4.91 -5.68 -11.05
C VAL A 145 -4.55 -4.68 -9.95
N PHE A 146 -5.42 -4.54 -8.95
CA PHE A 146 -5.14 -3.74 -7.76
C PHE A 146 -3.87 -4.22 -7.04
N PHE A 147 -3.72 -5.52 -6.77
CA PHE A 147 -2.50 -6.07 -6.16
C PHE A 147 -1.26 -5.83 -7.02
N GLN A 148 -1.35 -6.06 -8.34
CA GLN A 148 -0.24 -5.80 -9.25
C GLN A 148 0.27 -4.36 -9.14
N GLN A 149 -0.65 -3.39 -9.04
CA GLN A 149 -0.30 -1.99 -8.89
C GLN A 149 0.27 -1.65 -7.51
N ILE A 150 -0.21 -2.29 -6.45
CA ILE A 150 0.39 -2.20 -5.11
C ILE A 150 1.85 -2.69 -5.13
N TYR A 151 2.10 -3.87 -5.71
CA TYR A 151 3.45 -4.39 -5.90
C TYR A 151 4.32 -3.43 -6.71
N GLN A 152 3.80 -2.89 -7.81
CA GLN A 152 4.52 -1.95 -8.66
C GLN A 152 4.89 -0.66 -7.91
N LEU A 153 3.96 -0.10 -7.13
CA LEU A 153 4.20 1.06 -6.27
C LEU A 153 5.36 0.79 -5.30
N CYS A 154 5.29 -0.32 -4.55
CA CYS A 154 6.29 -0.66 -3.55
C CYS A 154 7.68 -0.88 -4.18
N ARG A 155 7.75 -1.59 -5.32
CA ARG A 155 9.01 -1.77 -6.08
C ARG A 155 9.58 -0.44 -6.57
N ASN A 156 8.75 0.41 -7.17
CA ASN A 156 9.18 1.70 -7.71
C ASN A 156 9.74 2.60 -6.61
N ARG A 157 9.03 2.67 -5.47
CA ARG A 157 9.53 3.38 -4.29
C ARG A 157 10.88 2.82 -3.85
N HIS A 158 10.99 1.50 -3.67
CA HIS A 158 12.23 0.88 -3.19
C HIS A 158 13.41 1.15 -4.12
N LYS A 159 13.19 1.04 -5.44
CA LYS A 159 14.21 1.33 -6.46
C LYS A 159 14.67 2.78 -6.40
N ALA A 160 13.75 3.73 -6.29
CA ALA A 160 14.08 5.15 -6.19
C ALA A 160 14.76 5.51 -4.86
N ASP A 161 14.39 4.85 -3.76
CA ASP A 161 15.01 5.07 -2.46
C ASP A 161 16.50 4.68 -2.46
N ARG A 162 16.91 3.75 -3.33
CA ARG A 162 18.27 3.19 -3.41
C ARG A 162 19.15 3.76 -4.52
N ILE A 163 18.62 4.65 -5.37
CA ILE A 163 19.35 5.11 -6.55
C ILE A 163 20.71 5.76 -6.19
N THR A 164 20.73 6.46 -5.06
CA THR A 164 21.90 7.14 -4.50
C THR A 164 22.95 6.21 -3.94
N ASP A 165 22.58 4.96 -3.67
CA ASP A 165 23.43 3.95 -3.06
C ASP A 165 24.14 3.14 -4.16
N VAL A 166 23.58 3.14 -5.38
CA VAL A 166 24.11 2.45 -6.57
C VAL A 166 25.10 3.33 -7.34
N PHE A 167 24.98 4.65 -7.26
CA PHE A 167 25.88 5.61 -7.92
C PHE A 167 26.98 6.19 -7.03
N ASP A 168 27.03 5.80 -5.75
CA ASP A 168 28.18 6.07 -4.88
C ASP A 168 29.28 5.02 -5.14
N PHE A 169 29.86 5.01 -6.36
CA PHE A 169 31.20 4.45 -6.55
C PHE A 169 32.20 5.54 -6.17
N LYS A 170 32.87 5.36 -5.02
CA LYS A 170 34.15 6.00 -4.75
C LYS A 170 35.25 5.34 -5.57
#